data_AF-A0A0C4DSQ3-F1
#
_entry.id   AF-A0A0C4DSQ3-F1
#
_cell.length_a   1.000
_cell.length_b   1.000
_cell.length_c   1.000
_cell.angle_alpha   90.00
_cell.angle_beta   90.00
_cell.angle_gamma   90.00
#
_symmetry.space_group_name_H-M   'P 1'
#
loop_
_entity.id
_entity.type
_entity.pdbx_description
1 polymer ?
#
loop_
_entity_poly.entity_id
_entity_poly.type
_entity_poly.pdbx_seq_one_letter_code
_entity_poly.pdbx_strand_id
1 'polypeptide(L)'
;MYAKTVFRDIDELVLFMYVWRMPPERWSQGLCVLEDCADKDFFRRWEMTVGKHFKTPDGQWLKVGKANKEIRIMDLLFLPRGYL
;
A
#
# COMPACT_ATOMS: atom_id res chain seq x y z
N MET A 1 -6.11 20.76 1.85
CA MET A 1 -4.64 20.92 1.65
C MET A 1 -3.91 20.87 3.00
N TYR A 2 -4.11 19.80 3.79
CA TYR A 2 -3.56 19.67 5.16
C TYR A 2 -2.40 18.65 5.23
N ALA A 3 -2.47 17.60 4.40
CA ALA A 3 -1.44 16.57 4.31
C ALA A 3 -0.07 17.10 3.83
N LYS A 4 -0.04 18.11 2.93
CA LYS A 4 1.21 18.70 2.43
C LYS A 4 2.00 19.45 3.49
N THR A 5 1.32 20.01 4.49
CA THR A 5 1.93 20.83 5.55
C THR A 5 2.41 19.98 6.72
N VAL A 6 1.69 18.91 7.08
CA VAL A 6 2.06 18.02 8.19
C VAL A 6 3.16 17.04 7.82
N PHE A 7 3.24 16.63 6.55
CA PHE A 7 4.14 15.56 6.09
C PHE A 7 5.27 16.06 5.17
N ARG A 8 5.73 17.29 5.36
CA ARG A 8 6.72 17.92 4.47
C ARG A 8 8.03 17.14 4.37
N ASP A 9 8.45 16.48 5.44
CA ASP A 9 9.72 15.76 5.53
C ASP A 9 9.57 14.24 5.38
N ILE A 10 8.38 13.75 5.03
CA ILE A 10 8.20 12.33 4.70
C ILE A 10 8.90 12.01 3.37
N ASP A 11 9.66 10.92 3.31
CA ASP A 11 10.30 10.47 2.07
C ASP A 11 9.42 9.54 1.22
N GLU A 12 8.60 8.72 1.86
CA GLU A 12 7.63 7.80 1.22
C GLU A 12 6.46 7.51 2.18
N LEU A 13 5.26 7.37 1.64
CA LEU A 13 4.09 6.89 2.37
C LEU A 13 3.56 5.63 1.68
N VAL A 14 3.49 4.54 2.46
CA VAL A 14 2.99 3.26 1.99
C VAL A 14 1.80 2.84 2.86
N LEU A 15 0.67 2.52 2.24
CA LEU A 15 -0.48 1.94 2.91
C LEU A 15 -0.52 0.43 2.65
N PHE A 16 -0.63 -0.33 3.73
CA PHE A 16 -0.77 -1.78 3.68
C PHE A 16 -2.23 -2.16 3.79
N MET A 17 -2.72 -2.91 2.82
CA MET A 17 -4.09 -3.42 2.86
C MET A 17 -4.12 -4.75 3.62
N TYR A 18 -4.60 -4.72 4.88
CA TYR A 18 -4.85 -5.96 5.63
C TYR A 18 -6.15 -5.86 6.43
N VAL A 19 -6.99 -6.89 6.28
CA VAL A 19 -8.16 -7.10 7.16
C VAL A 19 -7.82 -8.25 8.12
N TRP A 20 -7.40 -9.41 7.60
CA TRP A 20 -6.92 -10.59 8.35
C TRP A 20 -5.97 -11.47 7.50
N ARG A 21 -4.91 -10.90 6.90
CA ARG A 21 -3.92 -11.70 6.15
C ARG A 21 -2.90 -12.27 7.14
N MET A 22 -3.21 -13.44 7.71
CA MET A 22 -2.24 -14.20 8.50
C MET A 22 -1.32 -15.00 7.57
N PRO A 23 -0.05 -15.18 7.94
CA PRO A 23 0.79 -16.12 7.22
C PRO A 23 0.14 -17.52 7.21
N PRO A 24 0.37 -18.34 6.17
CA PRO A 24 -0.10 -19.72 6.16
C PRO A 24 0.33 -20.47 7.43
N GLU A 25 -0.50 -21.39 7.93
CA GLU A 25 -0.29 -22.07 9.23
C GLU A 25 1.10 -22.74 9.39
N ARG A 26 1.70 -23.17 8.27
CA ARG A 26 3.03 -23.81 8.23
C ARG A 26 4.15 -22.88 7.75
N TRP A 27 3.87 -21.60 7.62
CA TRP A 27 4.84 -20.60 7.21
C TRP A 27 5.84 -20.37 8.33
N SER A 28 7.05 -20.89 8.15
CA SER A 28 8.16 -20.72 9.08
C SER A 28 9.40 -20.31 8.29
N GLN A 29 10.16 -19.34 8.80
CA GLN A 29 11.42 -18.88 8.20
C GLN A 29 11.28 -18.40 6.73
N GLY A 30 10.09 -17.94 6.32
CA GLY A 30 9.82 -17.35 5.02
C GLY A 30 9.97 -15.83 4.99
N LEU A 31 9.77 -15.21 3.83
CA LEU A 31 9.85 -13.75 3.66
C LEU A 31 8.45 -13.12 3.66
N CYS A 32 8.24 -12.10 4.48
CA CYS A 32 7.07 -11.24 4.39
C CYS A 32 7.48 -10.01 3.57
N VAL A 33 6.88 -9.85 2.40
CA VAL A 33 7.24 -8.78 1.46
C VAL A 33 6.01 -7.96 1.07
N LEU A 34 6.27 -6.76 0.57
CA LEU A 34 5.25 -5.89 0.02
C LEU A 34 5.10 -6.18 -1.47
N GLU A 35 3.89 -6.51 -1.90
CA GLU A 35 3.57 -6.68 -3.33
C GLU A 35 2.66 -5.55 -3.81
N ASP A 36 2.89 -5.11 -5.05
CA ASP A 36 1.92 -4.27 -5.73
C ASP A 36 0.63 -5.07 -5.94
N CYS A 37 -0.48 -4.47 -5.55
CA CYS A 37 -1.80 -5.08 -5.59
C CYS A 37 -2.78 -4.35 -6.51
N ALA A 38 -2.31 -3.43 -7.35
CA ALA A 38 -3.16 -2.65 -8.26
C ALA A 38 -3.96 -3.52 -9.24
N ASP A 39 -3.47 -4.73 -9.55
CA ASP A 39 -4.12 -5.72 -10.41
C ASP A 39 -5.23 -6.52 -9.70
N LYS A 40 -5.31 -6.48 -8.36
CA LYS A 40 -6.19 -7.35 -7.57
C LYS A 40 -7.61 -6.81 -7.45
N ASP A 41 -8.61 -7.68 -7.53
CA ASP A 41 -10.02 -7.27 -7.41
C ASP A 41 -10.40 -6.70 -6.05
N PHE A 42 -9.71 -7.12 -4.98
CA PHE A 42 -9.93 -6.51 -3.66
C PHE A 42 -9.43 -5.05 -3.63
N PHE A 43 -8.35 -4.74 -4.34
CA PHE A 43 -7.82 -3.38 -4.43
C PHE A 43 -8.81 -2.49 -5.16
N ARG A 44 -9.36 -2.94 -6.30
CA ARG A 44 -10.42 -2.21 -7.03
C ARG A 44 -11.63 -1.91 -6.14
N ARG A 45 -12.08 -2.88 -5.33
CA ARG A 45 -13.20 -2.68 -4.39
C ARG A 45 -12.87 -1.67 -3.29
N TRP A 46 -11.67 -1.71 -2.74
CA TRP A 46 -11.21 -0.73 -1.77
C TRP A 46 -11.07 0.67 -2.38
N GLU A 47 -10.55 0.75 -3.60
CA GLU A 47 -10.38 2.00 -4.36
C GLU A 47 -11.72 2.71 -4.57
N MET A 48 -12.76 1.99 -4.98
CA MET A 48 -14.12 2.52 -5.17
C MET A 48 -14.78 3.02 -3.87
N THR A 49 -14.27 2.64 -2.70
CA THR A 49 -14.86 2.96 -1.40
C THR A 49 -14.00 3.96 -0.63
N VAL A 50 -13.00 3.48 0.10
CA VAL A 50 -12.12 4.29 0.95
C VAL A 50 -10.97 4.90 0.15
N GLY A 51 -10.46 4.18 -0.84
CA GLY A 51 -9.30 4.61 -1.61
C GLY A 51 -9.51 5.92 -2.39
N LYS A 52 -10.76 6.24 -2.78
CA LYS A 52 -11.11 7.52 -3.42
C LYS A 52 -10.69 8.75 -2.62
N HIS A 53 -10.61 8.65 -1.29
CA HIS A 53 -10.17 9.76 -0.42
C HIS A 53 -8.67 10.06 -0.56
N PHE A 54 -7.91 9.10 -1.10
CA PHE A 54 -6.48 9.23 -1.37
C PHE A 54 -6.20 9.57 -2.84
N LYS A 55 -7.24 9.95 -3.61
CA LYS A 55 -7.09 10.45 -4.97
C LYS A 55 -7.37 11.95 -5.06
N THR A 56 -6.70 12.60 -6.00
CA THR A 56 -6.99 13.97 -6.41
C THR A 56 -8.25 14.03 -7.27
N PRO A 57 -8.86 15.22 -7.49
CA PRO A 57 -10.06 15.35 -8.32
C PRO A 57 -9.91 14.84 -9.76
N ASP A 58 -8.68 14.82 -10.30
CA ASP A 58 -8.31 14.26 -11.61
C ASP A 58 -8.03 12.75 -11.58
N GLY A 59 -8.22 12.08 -10.43
CA GLY A 59 -8.13 10.63 -10.31
C GLY A 59 -6.72 10.07 -10.09
N GLN A 60 -5.71 10.92 -9.94
CA GLN A 60 -4.34 10.51 -9.59
C GLN A 60 -4.22 10.22 -8.09
N TRP A 61 -3.27 9.37 -7.71
CA TRP A 61 -2.94 9.15 -6.30
C TRP A 61 -2.36 10.41 -5.66
N LEU A 62 -2.70 10.65 -4.40
CA LEU A 62 -2.13 11.75 -3.64
C LEU A 62 -0.60 11.63 -3.59
N LYS A 63 0.05 12.77 -3.85
CA LYS A 63 1.50 12.91 -3.72
C LYS A 63 1.84 13.55 -2.39
N VAL A 64 2.75 12.93 -1.66
CA VAL A 64 3.13 13.32 -0.30
C VAL A 64 4.65 13.38 -0.14
N GLY A 65 5.09 14.05 0.92
CA GLY A 65 6.50 14.09 1.27
C GLY A 65 7.34 15.10 0.50
N LYS A 66 8.61 15.17 0.87
CA LYS A 66 9.61 16.11 0.32
C LYS A 66 9.84 15.90 -1.17
N ALA A 67 9.81 14.64 -1.60
CA ALA A 67 10.00 14.24 -2.99
C ALA A 67 8.69 14.25 -3.80
N ASN A 68 7.55 14.61 -3.20
CA ASN A 68 6.23 14.62 -3.85
C ASN A 68 5.93 13.28 -4.56
N LYS A 69 6.22 12.16 -3.89
CA LYS A 69 6.00 10.81 -4.41
C LYS A 69 4.55 10.41 -4.26
N GLU A 70 4.05 9.63 -5.21
CA GLU A 70 2.71 9.03 -5.11
C GLU A 70 2.66 8.09 -3.90
N ILE A 71 1.52 8.11 -3.20
CA ILE A 71 1.24 7.13 -2.16
C ILE A 71 1.22 5.73 -2.79
N ARG A 72 1.92 4.79 -2.17
CA ARG A 72 1.96 3.40 -2.63
C ARG A 72 0.99 2.58 -1.82
N ILE A 73 0.16 1.80 -2.49
CA ILE A 73 -0.75 0.85 -1.85
C ILE A 73 -0.23 -0.54 -2.14
N MET A 74 0.03 -1.30 -1.08
CA MET A 74 0.69 -2.61 -1.16
C MET A 74 -0.11 -3.65 -0.38
N ASP A 75 0.04 -4.90 -0.76
CA ASP A 75 -0.44 -6.07 -0.01
C ASP A 75 0.74 -6.83 0.62
N LEU A 76 0.46 -7.65 1.63
CA LEU A 76 1.43 -8.49 2.33
C LEU A 76 1.54 -9.85 1.66
N LEU A 77 2.65 -10.14 0.98
CA LEU A 77 2.92 -11.46 0.43
C LEU A 77 3.82 -12.28 1.35
N PHE A 78 3.38 -13.49 1.69
CA PHE A 78 4.14 -14.44 2.51
C PHE A 78 4.77 -15.51 1.61
N LEU A 79 6.08 -15.38 1.38
CA LEU A 79 6.86 -16.27 0.55
C LEU A 79 7.48 -17.41 1.38
N PRO A 80 7.54 -18.65 0.88
CA PRO A 80 8.20 -19.75 1.58
C PRO A 80 9.72 -19.53 1.66
N ARG A 81 10.38 -20.27 2.56
CA ARG A 81 11.84 -20.26 2.67
C ARG A 81 12.49 -20.69 1.34
N GLY A 82 13.51 -19.96 0.90
CA GLY A 82 14.29 -20.29 -0.32
C GLY A 82 13.72 -19.76 -1.63
N TYR A 83 12.87 -18.72 -1.58
CA TYR A 83 12.29 -18.08 -2.77
C TYR A 83 13.26 -17.16 -3.54
N LEU A 84 14.50 -17.00 -3.07
CA LEU A 84 15.55 -16.16 -3.69
C LEU A 84 16.66 -17.03 -4.29
#